data_AF-A0A8T7IS44-F1
#
_entry.id   AF-A0A8T7IS44-F1
#
_cell.length_a   1.000
_cell.length_b   1.000
_cell.length_c   1.000
_cell.angle_alpha   90.00
_cell.angle_beta   90.00
_cell.angle_gamma   90.00
#
_symmetry.space_group_name_H-M   'P 1'
#
loop_
_entity.id
_entity.type
_entity.pdbx_description
1 polymer ?
#
loop_
_entity_poly.entity_id
_entity_poly.type
_entity_poly.pdbx_seq_one_letter_code
_entity_poly.pdbx_strand_id
1 'polypeptide(L)'
;MKIFHIGIAVLLLTIGLETEANDEQSPVIIGSINSATTWYWAGEDHAGLEYSLAVAFSEFAKTPVELVVFDDYQRMIEAFNNGEIDIMTG
;
A
#
# COMPACT_ATOMS: atom_id res chain seq x y z
N MET A 1 33.35 -7.98 5.87
CA MET A 1 32.07 -7.98 6.61
C MET A 1 30.94 -7.91 5.60
N LYS A 2 30.13 -8.97 5.48
CA LYS A 2 28.95 -9.00 4.60
C LYS A 2 27.73 -8.82 5.50
N ILE A 3 27.02 -7.70 5.35
CA ILE A 3 25.85 -7.38 6.15
C ILE A 3 24.61 -7.50 5.23
N PHE A 4 23.78 -8.48 5.58
CA PHE A 4 22.33 -8.62 5.38
C PHE A 4 21.69 -7.88 4.19
N HIS A 5 21.43 -8.62 3.11
CA HIS A 5 20.51 -8.24 2.02
C HIS A 5 19.39 -9.27 1.84
N ILE A 6 19.11 -10.11 2.85
CA ILE A 6 18.21 -11.27 2.76
C ILE A 6 16.94 -11.05 3.61
N GLY A 7 16.40 -9.83 3.61
CA GLY A 7 15.20 -9.49 4.41
C GLY A 7 13.90 -9.43 3.61
N ILE A 8 13.93 -8.85 2.41
CA ILE A 8 12.70 -8.44 1.70
C ILE A 8 12.27 -9.45 0.62
N ALA A 9 13.22 -10.18 0.02
CA ALA A 9 12.90 -11.20 -0.98
C ALA A 9 12.14 -12.42 -0.42
N VAL A 10 12.26 -12.70 0.89
CA VAL A 10 11.61 -13.85 1.53
C VAL A 10 10.11 -13.58 1.78
N LEU A 11 9.71 -12.32 1.96
CA LEU A 11 8.31 -11.94 2.16
C LEU A 11 7.49 -12.07 0.86
N LEU A 12 8.11 -11.79 -0.29
CA LEU A 12 7.47 -11.91 -1.61
C LEU A 12 7.31 -13.37 -2.06
N LEU A 13 8.21 -14.27 -1.64
CA LEU A 13 8.18 -15.69 -2.04
C LEU A 13 7.19 -16.54 -1.23
N THR A 14 6.81 -16.11 -0.03
CA THR A 14 5.87 -16.87 0.82
C THR A 14 4.40 -16.61 0.49
N ILE A 15 4.10 -15.49 -0.19
CA ILE A 15 2.73 -15.13 -0.62
C ILE A 15 2.47 -15.61 -2.07
N GLY A 16 3.52 -15.87 -2.85
CA GLY A 16 3.43 -16.21 -4.28
C GLY A 16 3.07 -17.67 -4.61
N LEU A 17 2.63 -18.48 -3.65
CA LEU A 17 2.15 -19.84 -3.90
C LEU A 17 0.69 -19.91 -3.46
N GLU A 18 -0.19 -20.09 -4.45
CA GLU A 18 -1.62 -20.35 -4.29
C GLU A 18 -2.50 -19.12 -4.02
N THR A 19 -2.64 -18.23 -5.02
CA THR A 19 -3.91 -17.51 -5.11
C THR A 19 -4.29 -17.35 -6.58
N GLU A 20 -5.20 -18.22 -7.02
CA GLU A 20 -6.01 -17.93 -8.19
C GLU A 20 -6.71 -16.59 -7.92
N ALA A 21 -6.68 -15.68 -8.89
CA ALA A 21 -7.30 -14.37 -8.77
C ALA A 21 -8.79 -14.55 -8.53
N ASN A 22 -9.20 -14.45 -7.27
CA ASN A 22 -10.58 -14.54 -6.85
C ASN A 22 -11.10 -13.11 -6.78
N ASP A 23 -12.09 -12.76 -7.60
CA ASP A 23 -12.73 -11.44 -7.65
C ASP A 23 -13.44 -11.04 -6.33
N GLU A 24 -13.44 -11.92 -5.32
CA GLU A 24 -13.95 -11.68 -3.96
C GLU A 24 -12.90 -11.19 -2.95
N GLN A 25 -11.68 -10.87 -3.36
CA GLN A 25 -10.67 -10.32 -2.44
C GLN A 25 -11.06 -8.91 -1.99
N SER A 26 -11.18 -8.71 -0.67
CA SER A 26 -11.29 -7.38 -0.08
C SER A 26 -10.08 -6.53 -0.52
N PRO A 27 -10.28 -5.24 -0.82
CA PRO A 27 -9.18 -4.38 -1.22
C PRO A 27 -8.16 -4.28 -0.09
N VAL A 28 -6.88 -4.19 -0.45
CA VAL A 28 -5.83 -3.76 0.49
C VAL A 28 -5.97 -2.25 0.64
N ILE A 29 -6.22 -1.78 1.86
CA ILE A 29 -6.43 -0.37 2.17
C ILE A 29 -5.10 0.26 2.59
N ILE A 30 -4.60 1.21 1.81
CA ILE A 30 -3.34 1.91 2.06
C ILE A 30 -3.64 3.30 2.60
N GLY A 31 -3.09 3.64 3.77
CA GLY A 31 -3.12 4.98 4.33
C GLY A 31 -1.90 5.79 3.92
N SER A 32 -2.11 7.03 3.45
CA SER A 32 -1.04 7.97 3.10
C SER A 32 -1.31 9.37 3.65
N ILE A 33 -0.25 10.14 3.92
CA ILE A 33 -0.36 11.57 4.23
C ILE A 33 -0.51 12.38 2.94
N ASN A 34 -1.40 13.36 2.94
CA ASN A 34 -1.51 14.31 1.83
C ASN A 34 -0.24 15.18 1.74
N SER A 35 0.66 14.84 0.83
CA SER A 35 1.85 15.64 0.55
C SER A 35 2.22 15.57 -0.92
N ALA A 36 2.77 16.67 -1.46
CA ALA A 36 3.22 16.73 -2.85
C ALA A 36 4.26 15.65 -3.23
N THR A 37 4.92 15.04 -2.23
CA THR A 37 5.94 14.00 -2.40
C THR A 37 5.42 12.58 -2.28
N THR A 38 4.26 12.39 -1.64
CA THR A 38 3.67 11.07 -1.36
C THR A 38 2.48 10.84 -2.28
N TRP A 39 1.47 11.70 -2.15
CA TRP A 39 0.22 11.66 -2.87
C TRP A 39 -0.36 13.06 -3.04
N TYR A 40 -0.64 13.46 -4.28
CA TYR A 40 -1.36 14.71 -4.53
C TYR A 40 -2.50 14.49 -5.52
N TRP A 41 -3.59 15.20 -5.26
CA TRP A 41 -4.71 15.31 -6.17
C TRP A 41 -4.38 16.36 -7.23
N ALA A 42 -4.21 15.93 -8.48
CA ALA A 42 -4.05 16.82 -9.63
C ALA A 42 -5.43 17.10 -10.26
N GLY A 43 -6.37 17.68 -9.48
CA GLY A 43 -7.77 17.77 -9.91
C GLY A 43 -8.51 16.46 -9.63
N GLU A 44 -9.00 15.77 -10.67
CA GLU A 44 -9.67 14.46 -10.54
C GLU A 44 -8.70 13.27 -10.66
N ASP A 45 -7.45 13.53 -11.06
CA ASP A 45 -6.45 12.50 -11.28
C ASP A 45 -5.62 12.23 -10.02
N HIS A 46 -5.45 10.93 -9.72
CA HIS A 46 -4.58 10.46 -8.66
C HIS A 46 -3.14 10.40 -9.18
N ALA A 47 -2.20 11.06 -8.50
CA ALA A 47 -0.78 11.06 -8.88
C ALA A 47 0.12 11.08 -7.64
N GLY A 48 1.32 10.49 -7.77
CA GLY A 48 2.28 10.39 -6.67
C GLY A 48 3.10 9.10 -6.76
N LEU A 49 4.27 9.11 -6.11
CA LEU A 49 5.12 7.92 -6.05
C LEU A 49 4.38 6.75 -5.40
N GLU A 50 3.65 7.03 -4.32
CA GLU A 50 2.92 6.02 -3.56
C GLU A 50 1.72 5.48 -4.34
N TYR A 51 1.06 6.30 -5.17
CA TYR A 51 0.01 5.84 -6.07
C TYR A 51 0.53 4.89 -7.13
N SER A 52 1.64 5.25 -7.79
CA SER A 52 2.24 4.38 -8.80
C SER A 52 2.70 3.05 -8.21
N LEU A 53 3.21 3.05 -6.97
CA LEU A 53 3.56 1.83 -6.25
C LEU A 53 2.33 0.99 -5.89
N ALA A 54 1.25 1.63 -5.42
CA ALA A 54 -0.01 0.96 -5.10
C ALA A 54 -0.64 0.29 -6.33
N VAL A 55 -0.66 0.99 -7.47
CA VAL A 55 -1.15 0.43 -8.75
C VAL A 55 -0.28 -0.75 -9.19
N ALA A 56 1.05 -0.60 -9.18
CA ALA A 56 1.95 -1.70 -9.54
C ALA A 56 1.82 -2.91 -8.61
N PHE A 57 1.60 -2.68 -7.32
CA PHE A 57 1.30 -3.74 -6.34
C PHE A 57 -0.03 -4.42 -6.66
N SER A 58 -1.08 -3.66 -6.93
CA SER A 58 -2.40 -4.19 -7.29
C SER A 58 -2.32 -5.08 -8.54
N GLU A 59 -1.62 -4.62 -9.59
CA GLU A 59 -1.42 -5.39 -10.83
C GLU A 59 -0.60 -6.66 -10.60
N PHE A 60 0.45 -6.57 -9.78
CA PHE A 60 1.32 -7.71 -9.47
C PHE A 60 0.62 -8.77 -8.62
N ALA A 61 -0.05 -8.34 -7.54
CA ALA A 61 -0.72 -9.23 -6.59
C ALA A 61 -2.11 -9.69 -7.08
N LYS A 62 -2.64 -9.05 -8.13
CA LYS A 62 -4.02 -9.21 -8.60
C LYS A 62 -5.05 -8.98 -7.49
N THR A 63 -4.76 -8.01 -6.63
CA THR A 63 -5.60 -7.64 -5.49
C THR A 63 -6.02 -6.18 -5.64
N PRO A 64 -7.31 -5.85 -5.49
CA PRO A 64 -7.74 -4.45 -5.50
C PRO A 64 -7.02 -3.66 -4.40
N VAL A 65 -6.72 -2.39 -4.67
CA VAL A 65 -6.12 -1.48 -3.68
C VAL A 65 -7.02 -0.28 -3.52
N GLU A 66 -7.33 0.07 -2.28
CA GLU A 66 -8.01 1.30 -1.91
C GLU A 66 -7.03 2.22 -1.19
N LEU A 67 -7.16 3.53 -1.40
CA LEU A 67 -6.33 4.51 -0.71
C LEU A 67 -7.19 5.40 0.18
N VAL A 68 -6.72 5.59 1.41
CA VAL A 68 -7.24 6.57 2.35
C VAL A 68 -6.17 7.63 2.62
N VAL A 69 -6.52 8.90 2.40
CA VAL A 69 -5.62 10.03 2.66
C VAL A 69 -5.92 10.62 4.04
N PHE A 70 -4.87 10.85 4.82
CA PHE A 70 -4.95 11.47 6.15
C PHE A 70 -4.29 12.85 6.16
N ASP A 71 -4.84 13.74 6.99
CA ASP A 71 -4.33 15.11 7.19
C ASP A 71 -3.15 15.15 8.17
N ASP A 72 -3.00 14.13 9.03
CA ASP A 72 -1.95 14.02 10.02
C ASP A 72 -1.60 12.56 10.37
N TYR A 73 -0.38 12.36 10.87
CA TYR A 73 0.13 11.03 11.21
C TYR A 73 -0.56 10.39 12.42
N GLN A 74 -1.10 11.17 13.37
CA GLN A 74 -1.75 10.57 14.54
C GLN A 74 -3.00 9.81 14.12
N ARG A 75 -3.84 10.44 13.28
CA ARG A 75 -5.04 9.80 12.75
C ARG A 75 -4.74 8.58 11.90
N MET A 76 -3.68 8.62 11.08
CA MET A 76 -3.26 7.47 10.29
C MET A 76 -2.82 6.29 11.17
N ILE A 77 -2.05 6.58 12.23
CA ILE A 77 -1.61 5.54 13.19
C ILE A 77 -2.81 4.94 13.93
N GLU A 78 -3.79 5.76 14.34
CA GLU A 78 -5.03 5.29 14.96
C GLU A 78 -5.81 4.38 14.01
N ALA A 79 -5.99 4.78 12.75
CA ALA A 79 -6.66 3.98 11.73
C ALA A 79 -5.97 2.63 11.52
N PHE A 80 -4.63 2.60 11.47
CA PHE A 80 -3.87 1.36 11.37
C PHE A 80 -4.07 0.46 12.60
N ASN A 81 -3.99 1.02 13.80
CA ASN A 81 -4.18 0.25 15.04
C ASN A 81 -5.61 -0.29 15.18
N ASN A 82 -6.60 0.39 14.60
CA ASN A 82 -8.00 -0.03 14.59
C ASN A 82 -8.32 -1.04 13.47
N GLY A 83 -7.37 -1.31 12.56
CA GLY A 83 -7.58 -2.18 11.39
C GLY A 83 -8.45 -1.53 10.29
N GLU A 84 -8.50 -0.20 10.25
CA GLU A 84 -9.19 0.57 9.20
C GLU A 84 -8.33 0.69 7.93
N ILE A 85 -7.02 0.55 8.06
CA ILE A 85 -6.04 0.48 6.95
C ILE A 85 -5.06 -0.67 7.20
N ASP A 86 -4.59 -1.29 6.12
CA ASP A 86 -3.66 -2.44 6.14
C ASP A 86 -2.20 -2.03 6.09
N ILE A 87 -1.89 -0.90 5.44
CA ILE A 87 -0.53 -0.42 5.20
C ILE A 87 -0.48 1.08 5.44
N MET A 88 0.58 1.57 6.11
CA MET A 88 0.87 2.99 6.24
C MET A 88 2.04 3.38 5.32
N THR A 89 1.88 4.48 4.59
CA THR A 89 2.92 5.14 3.79
C THR A 89 2.94 6.63 4.14
N GLY A 90 4.10 7.28 4.04
CA GLY A 90 4.26 8.69 4.42
C GLY A 90 5.57 9.02 5.12
#